data_AF-A0A368GWR9-F1
#
_entry.id   AF-A0A368GWR9-F1
#
_cell.length_a   1.000
_cell.length_b   1.000
_cell.length_c   1.000
_cell.angle_alpha   90.00
_cell.angle_beta   90.00
_cell.angle_gamma   90.00
#
_symmetry.space_group_name_H-M   'P 1'
#
loop_
_entity.id
_entity.type
_entity.pdbx_description
1 polymer ?
#
loop_
_entity_poly.entity_id
_entity_poly.type
_entity_poly.pdbx_seq_one_letter_code
_entity_poly.pdbx_strand_id
1 'polypeptide(L)'
;MVALPDFSAGAMENWGLITYRENSLLYDEKLYGPMNKQRVALVVAHELGHQWFGDLVTMKWWDDLWLNEGFATWVEFFGIDVISDRKWRMPEYIILDAVTQGLTRDSVARSHPLSFRIDKATEETFLHFCIKVKVKMTTLSIL
;
A
#
# COMPACT_ATOMS: atom_id res chain seq x y z
N MET A 1 -7.11 -13.54 9.43
CA MET A 1 -6.33 -13.62 8.18
C MET A 1 -6.55 -14.98 7.54
N VAL A 2 -6.77 -15.05 6.23
CA VAL A 2 -6.97 -16.30 5.49
C VAL A 2 -6.36 -16.20 4.08
N ALA A 3 -5.74 -17.28 3.61
CA ALA A 3 -5.24 -17.40 2.23
C ALA A 3 -6.30 -18.04 1.33
N LEU A 4 -6.50 -17.48 0.14
CA LEU A 4 -7.43 -17.96 -0.89
C LEU A 4 -6.65 -18.45 -2.11
N PRO A 5 -6.97 -19.65 -2.65
CA PRO A 5 -6.23 -20.27 -3.76
C PRO A 5 -6.40 -19.53 -5.09
N ASP A 6 -7.58 -18.96 -5.34
CA ASP A 6 -7.86 -18.14 -6.52
C ASP A 6 -8.41 -16.78 -6.08
N PHE A 7 -7.52 -15.79 -6.05
CA PHE A 7 -7.84 -14.43 -5.62
C PHE A 7 -7.27 -13.42 -6.62
N SER A 8 -8.16 -12.67 -7.26
CA SER A 8 -7.82 -11.73 -8.34
C SER A 8 -7.01 -10.54 -7.83
N ALA A 9 -7.33 -10.04 -6.64
CA ALA A 9 -6.52 -9.08 -5.91
C ALA A 9 -5.29 -9.76 -5.27
N GLY A 10 -4.37 -8.95 -4.74
CA GLY A 10 -3.22 -9.44 -3.96
C GLY A 10 -3.63 -9.78 -2.53
N ALA A 11 -4.29 -8.84 -1.87
CA ALA A 11 -4.91 -8.95 -0.57
C ALA A 11 -6.11 -7.98 -0.49
N MET A 12 -6.91 -8.09 0.56
CA MET A 12 -8.04 -7.20 0.85
C MET A 12 -8.27 -7.12 2.35
N GLU A 13 -8.46 -5.90 2.81
CA GLU A 13 -8.38 -5.43 4.20
C GLU A 13 -9.66 -5.65 5.04
N ASN A 14 -10.58 -6.52 4.62
CA ASN A 14 -11.87 -6.71 5.30
C ASN A 14 -11.72 -6.78 6.83
N TRP A 15 -12.38 -5.86 7.55
CA TRP A 15 -12.16 -5.65 8.98
C TRP A 15 -12.35 -6.93 9.80
N GLY A 16 -11.27 -7.37 10.47
CA GLY A 16 -11.24 -8.59 11.28
C GLY A 16 -11.06 -9.89 10.50
N LEU A 17 -11.21 -9.89 9.17
CA LEU A 17 -10.97 -11.04 8.30
C LEU A 17 -10.24 -10.65 7.01
N ILE A 18 -8.97 -10.25 7.15
CA ILE A 18 -8.11 -9.94 6.00
C ILE A 18 -7.91 -11.19 5.13
N THR A 19 -8.14 -11.05 3.82
CA THR A 19 -8.00 -12.11 2.82
C THR A 19 -6.78 -11.88 1.95
N TYR A 20 -6.01 -12.92 1.65
CA TYR A 20 -4.79 -12.84 0.84
C TYR A 20 -4.81 -13.87 -0.28
N ARG A 21 -4.13 -13.59 -1.39
CA ARG A 21 -3.65 -14.63 -2.29
C ARG A 21 -2.58 -15.46 -1.56
N GLU A 22 -2.51 -16.78 -1.82
CA GLU A 22 -1.57 -17.69 -1.14
C GLU A 22 -0.13 -17.17 -1.08
N ASN A 23 0.40 -16.69 -2.20
CA ASN A 23 1.78 -16.18 -2.29
C ASN A 23 2.02 -14.83 -1.58
N SER A 24 0.97 -14.23 -1.01
CA SER A 24 1.01 -12.95 -0.28
C SER A 24 0.83 -13.15 1.23
N LEU A 25 0.60 -14.39 1.69
CA LEU A 25 0.51 -14.73 3.12
C LEU A 25 1.41 -15.91 3.51
N LEU A 26 1.49 -16.94 2.67
CA LEU A 26 2.21 -18.17 2.99
C LEU A 26 3.69 -18.03 2.58
N TYR A 27 4.59 -18.33 3.53
CA TYR A 27 6.04 -18.34 3.32
C TYR A 27 6.67 -19.56 3.97
N ASP A 28 7.52 -20.26 3.22
CA ASP A 28 8.38 -21.35 3.69
C ASP A 28 9.84 -21.02 3.31
N GLU A 29 10.72 -20.97 4.32
CA GLU A 29 12.14 -20.66 4.14
C GLU A 29 12.91 -21.72 3.34
N LYS A 30 12.40 -22.95 3.27
CA LYS A 30 13.00 -24.03 2.48
C LYS A 30 12.70 -23.90 1.00
N LEU A 31 11.60 -23.24 0.65
CA LEU A 31 11.09 -23.13 -0.71
C LEU A 31 11.34 -21.75 -1.31
N TYR A 32 11.37 -20.70 -0.50
CA TYR A 32 11.37 -19.32 -0.96
C TYR A 32 12.51 -18.48 -0.36
N GLY A 33 13.04 -17.59 -1.19
CA GLY A 33 14.14 -16.70 -0.80
C GLY A 33 13.74 -15.54 0.11
N PRO A 34 14.72 -14.78 0.63
CA PRO A 34 14.48 -13.65 1.54
C PRO A 34 13.57 -12.56 0.95
N MET A 35 13.63 -12.33 -0.37
CA MET A 35 12.78 -11.34 -1.05
C MET A 35 11.28 -11.70 -0.96
N ASN A 36 10.94 -12.99 -1.01
CA ASN A 36 9.56 -13.44 -0.82
C ASN A 36 9.09 -13.19 0.61
N LYS A 37 9.97 -13.44 1.60
CA LYS A 37 9.67 -13.13 3.01
C LYS A 37 9.38 -11.65 3.20
N GLN A 38 10.20 -10.79 2.61
CA GLN A 38 10.02 -9.34 2.67
C GLN A 38 8.71 -8.91 2.01
N ARG A 39 8.39 -9.44 0.83
CA ARG A 39 7.13 -9.14 0.13
C ARG A 39 5.90 -9.55 0.95
N VAL A 40 5.88 -10.77 1.51
CA VAL A 40 4.78 -11.24 2.37
C VAL A 40 4.65 -10.33 3.59
N ALA A 41 5.76 -9.98 4.24
CA ALA A 41 5.74 -9.09 5.39
C ALA A 41 5.19 -7.70 5.06
N LEU A 42 5.58 -7.11 3.93
CA LEU A 42 5.06 -5.82 3.47
C LEU A 42 3.55 -5.88 3.24
N VAL A 43 3.05 -6.87 2.49
CA VAL A 43 1.62 -7.00 2.22
C VAL A 43 0.85 -7.22 3.53
N VAL A 44 1.33 -8.06 4.44
CA VAL A 44 0.69 -8.23 5.75
C VAL A 44 0.63 -6.93 6.54
N ALA A 45 1.71 -6.14 6.56
CA ALA A 45 1.74 -4.86 7.25
C ALA A 45 0.83 -3.80 6.59
N HIS A 46 0.71 -3.82 5.27
CA HIS A 46 -0.21 -2.96 4.50
C HIS A 46 -1.66 -3.18 4.94
N GLU A 47 -2.14 -4.42 4.87
CA GLU A 47 -3.52 -4.76 5.24
C GLU A 47 -3.82 -4.56 6.73
N LEU A 48 -2.81 -4.74 7.60
CA LEU A 48 -2.94 -4.39 9.01
C LEU A 48 -3.03 -2.89 9.24
N GLY A 49 -2.33 -2.08 8.43
CA GLY A 49 -2.45 -0.62 8.45
C GLY A 49 -3.87 -0.16 8.16
N HIS A 50 -4.55 -0.84 7.24
CA HIS A 50 -5.94 -0.55 6.90
C HIS A 50 -6.93 -0.71 8.06
N GLN A 51 -6.63 -1.58 9.03
CA GLN A 51 -7.47 -1.77 10.22
C GLN A 51 -7.61 -0.47 11.05
N TRP A 52 -6.66 0.46 10.92
CA TRP A 52 -6.78 1.83 11.44
C TRP A 52 -7.20 2.83 10.35
N PHE A 53 -6.55 2.81 9.19
CA PHE A 53 -6.76 3.76 8.10
C PHE A 53 -7.48 3.11 6.91
N GLY A 54 -8.80 3.26 6.88
CA GLY A 54 -9.69 2.57 5.95
C GLY A 54 -10.89 1.99 6.69
N ASP A 55 -10.61 1.24 7.76
CA ASP A 55 -11.62 0.61 8.59
C ASP A 55 -12.08 1.51 9.75
N LEU A 56 -11.20 1.79 10.73
CA LEU A 56 -11.55 2.61 11.90
C LEU A 56 -11.78 4.07 11.56
N VAL A 57 -10.92 4.63 10.70
CA VAL A 57 -11.07 5.96 10.12
C VAL A 57 -11.19 5.80 8.62
N THR A 58 -12.41 5.94 8.10
CA THR A 58 -12.71 5.83 6.67
C THR A 58 -12.87 7.21 6.06
N MET A 59 -12.34 7.39 4.84
CA MET A 59 -12.62 8.57 4.04
C MET A 59 -14.13 8.81 3.85
N LYS A 60 -14.53 10.08 3.69
CA LYS A 60 -15.93 10.42 3.44
C LYS A 60 -16.39 10.03 2.03
N TRP A 61 -15.47 10.11 1.07
CA TRP A 61 -15.71 9.79 -0.33
C TRP A 61 -14.39 9.42 -1.03
N TRP A 62 -14.48 8.84 -2.23
CA TRP A 62 -13.36 8.23 -2.97
C TRP A 62 -12.28 9.22 -3.41
N ASP A 63 -12.58 10.51 -3.41
CA ASP A 63 -11.61 11.59 -3.70
C ASP A 63 -10.47 11.65 -2.68
N ASP A 64 -10.70 11.06 -1.49
CA ASP A 64 -9.71 10.94 -0.43
C ASP A 64 -9.20 9.50 -0.24
N LEU A 65 -9.27 8.63 -1.27
CA LEU A 65 -8.76 7.24 -1.21
C LEU A 65 -7.30 7.14 -0.78
N TRP A 66 -6.52 8.19 -1.02
CA TRP A 66 -5.14 8.29 -0.56
C TRP A 66 -4.97 8.26 0.96
N LEU A 67 -6.00 8.64 1.73
CA LEU A 67 -5.97 8.52 3.19
C LEU A 67 -5.95 7.06 3.65
N ASN A 68 -6.51 6.15 2.87
CA ASN A 68 -6.47 4.72 3.18
C ASN A 68 -5.16 4.12 2.65
N GLU A 69 -5.02 4.08 1.33
CA GLU A 69 -3.89 3.44 0.63
C GLU A 69 -2.54 4.06 0.96
N GLY A 70 -2.48 5.39 1.06
CA GLY A 70 -1.25 6.11 1.32
C GLY A 70 -0.71 5.88 2.74
N PHE A 71 -1.61 5.82 3.73
CA PHE A 71 -1.22 5.51 5.11
C PHE A 71 -0.91 4.03 5.28
N ALA A 72 -1.66 3.12 4.64
CA ALA A 72 -1.33 1.70 4.62
C ALA A 72 0.06 1.45 4.03
N THR A 73 0.40 2.08 2.90
CA THR A 73 1.76 2.06 2.35
C THR A 73 2.79 2.66 3.30
N TRP A 74 2.49 3.77 3.97
CA TRP A 74 3.46 4.30 4.95
C TRP A 74 3.73 3.33 6.10
N VAL A 75 2.68 2.68 6.63
CA VAL A 75 2.77 1.65 7.67
C VAL A 75 3.54 0.42 7.17
N GLU A 76 3.37 0.00 5.91
CA GLU A 76 4.03 -1.20 5.38
C GLU A 76 5.56 -1.06 5.42
N PHE A 77 6.12 0.06 4.97
CA PHE A 77 7.56 0.27 4.97
C PHE A 77 8.09 0.59 6.37
N PHE A 78 7.45 1.52 7.08
CA PHE A 78 7.94 1.95 8.39
C PHE A 78 7.77 0.85 9.45
N GLY A 79 6.61 0.20 9.48
CA GLY A 79 6.30 -0.87 10.42
C GLY A 79 7.23 -2.06 10.26
N ILE A 80 7.48 -2.49 9.02
CA ILE A 80 8.43 -3.59 8.75
C ILE A 80 9.87 -3.20 9.07
N ASP A 81 10.27 -1.93 8.87
CA ASP A 81 11.60 -1.49 9.30
C ASP A 81 11.80 -1.70 10.80
N VAL A 82 10.84 -1.24 11.60
CA VAL A 82 10.86 -1.36 13.06
C VAL A 82 10.86 -2.83 13.48
N ILE A 83 9.98 -3.65 12.90
CA ILE A 83 9.87 -5.09 13.22
C ILE A 83 11.15 -5.85 12.85
N SER A 84 11.84 -5.44 11.78
CA SER A 84 13.09 -6.06 11.34
C SER A 84 14.32 -5.60 12.13
N ASP A 85 14.16 -4.83 13.23
CA ASP A 85 15.25 -4.13 13.92
C ASP A 85 16.09 -3.25 12.98
N ARG A 86 15.46 -2.65 11.96
CA ARG A 86 16.10 -1.86 10.89
C ARG A 86 17.11 -2.63 10.04
N LYS A 87 17.08 -3.97 10.07
CA LYS A 87 18.00 -4.81 9.28
C LYS A 87 17.65 -4.79 7.79
N TRP A 88 16.39 -4.52 7.44
CA TRP A 88 15.91 -4.54 6.07
C TRP A 88 16.01 -3.21 5.34
N ARG A 89 16.32 -2.11 6.06
CA ARG A 89 16.56 -0.78 5.48
C ARG A 89 15.38 -0.33 4.60
N MET A 90 14.17 -0.44 5.15
CA MET A 90 12.95 -0.11 4.41
C MET A 90 12.84 1.37 4.02
N PRO A 91 13.39 2.35 4.78
CA PRO A 91 13.41 3.75 4.37
C PRO A 91 14.19 4.02 3.07
N GLU A 92 15.16 3.17 2.72
CA GLU A 92 15.82 3.22 1.43
C GLU A 92 15.03 2.44 0.37
N TYR A 93 14.44 1.31 0.76
CA TYR A 93 13.63 0.50 -0.14
C TYR A 93 12.39 1.24 -0.67
N ILE A 94 11.71 2.04 0.16
CA ILE A 94 10.56 2.87 -0.25
C ILE A 94 10.92 3.88 -1.35
N ILE A 95 12.18 4.34 -1.42
CA ILE A 95 12.62 5.27 -2.47
C ILE A 95 12.63 4.55 -3.82
N LEU A 96 13.15 3.33 -3.84
CA LEU A 96 13.27 2.51 -5.04
C LEU A 96 11.90 1.97 -5.48
N ASP A 97 11.10 1.49 -4.52
CA ASP A 97 9.84 0.81 -4.81
C ASP A 97 8.69 1.79 -4.97
N ALA A 98 8.34 2.53 -3.92
CA ALA A 98 7.24 3.49 -4.00
C ALA A 98 7.67 4.72 -4.78
N VAL A 99 8.54 5.59 -4.21
CA VAL A 99 8.77 6.97 -4.68
C VAL A 99 9.10 7.05 -6.17
N THR A 100 10.04 6.23 -6.65
CA THR A 100 10.44 6.24 -8.06
C THR A 100 9.29 5.88 -9.00
N GLN A 101 8.46 4.89 -8.63
CA GLN A 101 7.27 4.53 -9.40
C GLN A 101 6.24 5.66 -9.40
N GLY A 102 6.02 6.32 -8.27
CA GLY A 102 5.10 7.46 -8.19
C GLY A 102 5.56 8.63 -9.03
N LEU A 103 6.84 9.01 -8.97
CA LEU A 103 7.38 10.09 -9.81
C LEU A 103 7.26 9.77 -11.31
N THR A 104 7.53 8.53 -11.69
CA THR A 104 7.38 8.08 -13.07
C THR A 104 5.92 8.19 -13.52
N ARG A 105 4.98 7.74 -12.70
CA ARG A 105 3.53 7.84 -13.01
C ARG A 105 3.03 9.28 -12.98
N ASP A 106 3.61 10.15 -12.16
CA ASP A 106 3.20 11.55 -12.06
C ASP A 106 3.79 12.44 -13.16
N SER A 107 4.83 11.95 -13.86
CA SER A 107 5.52 12.70 -14.93
C SER A 107 4.73 12.83 -16.24
N VAL A 108 3.62 12.10 -16.40
CA VAL A 108 2.83 12.11 -17.64
C VAL A 108 1.67 13.08 -17.56
N ALA A 109 1.31 13.69 -18.69
CA ALA A 109 0.22 14.68 -18.77
C ALA A 109 -1.16 14.12 -18.39
N ARG A 110 -1.34 12.78 -18.44
CA ARG A 110 -2.57 12.10 -18.01
C ARG A 110 -2.62 11.86 -16.49
N SER A 111 -1.60 12.28 -15.74
CA SER A 111 -1.64 12.22 -14.27
C SER A 111 -2.76 13.11 -13.72
N HIS A 112 -3.04 12.94 -12.44
CA HIS A 112 -4.06 13.70 -11.71
C HIS A 112 -3.55 14.15 -10.34
N PRO A 113 -4.14 15.19 -9.74
CA PRO A 113 -3.88 15.56 -8.34
C PRO A 113 -4.19 14.41 -7.38
N LEU A 114 -3.63 14.44 -6.17
CA LEU A 114 -3.86 13.38 -5.17
C LEU A 114 -5.33 13.30 -4.73
N SER A 115 -5.95 14.47 -4.53
CA SER A 115 -7.39 14.59 -4.30
C SER A 115 -8.00 15.30 -5.50
N PHE A 116 -8.91 14.60 -6.18
CA PHE A 116 -9.69 15.15 -7.28
C PHE A 116 -11.10 14.56 -7.25
N ARG A 117 -12.06 15.30 -7.79
CA ARG A 117 -13.46 14.92 -7.75
C ARG A 117 -13.70 13.64 -8.54
N ILE A 118 -14.30 12.66 -7.88
CA ILE A 118 -14.77 11.41 -8.47
C ILE A 118 -16.29 11.39 -8.37
N ASP A 119 -16.97 11.23 -9.50
CA ASP A 119 -18.43 11.24 -9.53
C ASP A 119 -19.02 9.81 -9.47
N LYS A 120 -18.24 8.78 -9.82
CA LYS A 120 -18.68 7.38 -9.83
C LYS A 120 -17.67 6.45 -9.16
N ALA A 121 -18.15 5.57 -8.30
CA ALA A 121 -17.31 4.55 -7.64
C ALA A 121 -16.58 3.63 -8.63
N THR A 122 -17.10 3.42 -9.85
CA THR A 122 -16.40 2.63 -10.88
C THR A 122 -15.10 3.25 -11.36
N GLU A 123 -14.86 4.54 -11.09
CA GLU A 123 -13.61 5.22 -11.43
C GLU A 123 -12.51 4.92 -10.38
N GLU A 124 -12.86 4.37 -9.22
CA GLU A 124 -11.95 3.98 -8.12
C GLU A 124 -10.86 3.01 -8.56
N THR A 125 -11.19 2.03 -9.43
CA THR A 125 -10.23 1.03 -9.89
C THR A 125 -9.03 1.67 -10.60
N PHE A 126 -9.23 2.87 -11.17
CA PHE A 126 -8.16 3.67 -11.79
C PHE A 126 -7.25 4.32 -10.74
N LEU A 127 -7.77 4.66 -9.55
CA LEU A 127 -7.05 5.33 -8.46
C LEU A 127 -6.20 4.39 -7.61
N HIS A 128 -6.67 3.16 -7.38
CA HIS A 128 -5.95 2.14 -6.62
C HIS A 128 -4.55 1.87 -7.24
N PHE A 129 -4.41 2.12 -8.54
CA PHE A 129 -3.14 2.06 -9.26
C PHE A 129 -2.31 3.35 -9.14
N CYS A 130 -2.90 4.54 -9.05
CA CYS A 130 -2.17 5.81 -9.06
C CYS A 130 -1.76 6.32 -7.66
N ILE A 131 -2.45 5.88 -6.60
CA ILE A 131 -2.36 6.50 -5.27
C ILE A 131 -1.25 5.95 -4.37
N LYS A 132 -0.72 4.74 -4.61
CA LYS A 132 0.26 4.05 -3.73
C LYS A 132 1.55 4.80 -3.40
N VAL A 133 1.78 6.02 -3.93
CA VAL A 133 3.08 6.69 -3.80
C VAL A 133 3.02 8.21 -3.60
N LYS A 134 1.90 8.90 -3.84
CA LYS A 134 1.95 10.38 -3.95
C LYS A 134 1.99 11.13 -2.60
N VAL A 135 2.34 10.48 -1.50
CA VAL A 135 2.27 11.03 -0.13
C VAL A 135 3.45 11.97 0.21
N LYS A 136 4.45 12.20 -0.66
CA LYS A 136 5.60 13.03 -0.28
C LYS A 136 6.13 13.98 -1.36
N MET A 137 5.28 14.86 -1.89
CA MET A 137 5.78 16.09 -2.56
C MET A 137 5.09 17.39 -2.16
N THR A 138 3.94 17.36 -1.48
CA THR A 138 3.21 18.60 -1.13
C THR A 138 3.64 19.24 0.21
N THR A 139 4.42 18.55 1.04
CA THR A 139 4.85 19.06 2.37
C THR A 139 6.22 19.74 2.39
N LEU A 140 6.92 19.84 1.25
CA LEU A 140 8.20 20.57 1.14
C LEU A 140 8.04 22.06 0.78
N SER A 141 6.81 22.60 0.80
CA SER A 141 6.52 24.00 0.47
C SER A 141 5.96 24.82 1.65
N ILE A 142 6.05 24.32 2.90
CA ILE A 142 5.56 25.04 4.10
C ILE A 142 6.63 25.10 5.22
N LEU A 143 7.90 25.23 4.87
CA LEU A 143 8.94 25.74 5.78
C LEU A 143 9.84 26.72 5.03
#